data_AF-A0A969MDM0-F1
#
_entry.id   AF-A0A969MDM0-F1
#
_cell.length_a   1.000
_cell.length_b   1.000
_cell.length_c   1.000
_cell.angle_alpha   90.00
_cell.angle_beta   90.00
_cell.angle_gamma   90.00
#
_symmetry.space_group_name_H-M   'P 1'
#
loop_
_entity.id
_entity.type
_entity.pdbx_description
1 polymer ?
#
loop_
_entity_poly.entity_id
_entity_poly.type
_entity_poly.pdbx_seq_one_letter_code
_entity_poly.pdbx_strand_id
1 'polypeptide(L)'
;MKKILILSANPKDRSKLRLDEEVREIEAGLERCKYREQFQIISKWAVRSDTLRQALLDHEPSIVHFCGHGAGTQGLALENKSGDMQLVSTNSLAGLFELFKGKIKCVVLNACYSEAQSEAIYQYVDCVVGMNQAIGDKAAIQFAKGFYDGLGAGRTFEDAFAFGCNAIDLEEIPEASTPIIKSRYSNLDDEKEADLELPHQPQNTQVIQKFLLENPEGQVPLDSPFYVERPPNEVDCYEAILQPAALIRIKAPRQLGKTSLMTRTLHHAKQHGYQTVSLNFQSADAEFLNSLDRFLQWFCASIADKLNLPDKLSEYWQGILGSKNKCTKYFERYLLPEINSSIALGLDEVDQVFKHPEIAADFFGLLRAWHERAKNDVDWKKLALVIVHSKEVYIPLNINQSPFNVGVPIELPDLNRSQVQHLIQLHGLIWTDSQVEKLINLVDGHPYLLRVALYEIARGRITLNRLLETAPTEEGFYSEHLRRHLLNLQEDEELLAAFKRVLAVAQPVDVGNTAAFKLRSMGLVKLRGNSVIPLCDLYRQYFGDRLGVR
;
A
#
# COMPACT_ATOMS: atom_id res chain seq x y z
N MET A 1 -6.61 25.63 24.18
CA MET A 1 -7.49 25.72 22.99
C MET A 1 -6.60 25.97 21.77
N LYS A 2 -6.68 25.12 20.75
CA LYS A 2 -5.92 25.21 19.49
C LYS A 2 -6.63 26.19 18.56
N LYS A 3 -5.90 27.14 17.99
CA LYS A 3 -6.46 28.09 17.02
C LYS A 3 -6.23 27.59 15.60
N ILE A 4 -7.29 27.56 14.81
CA ILE A 4 -7.29 27.23 13.38
C ILE A 4 -7.52 28.54 12.65
N LEU A 5 -6.52 29.01 11.90
CA LEU A 5 -6.62 30.19 11.06
C LEU A 5 -6.89 29.75 9.62
N ILE A 6 -8.08 30.05 9.11
CA ILE A 6 -8.48 29.78 7.74
C ILE A 6 -8.33 31.05 6.91
N LEU A 7 -7.58 30.95 5.82
CA LEU A 7 -7.18 32.04 4.94
C LEU A 7 -7.69 31.74 3.53
N SER A 8 -8.56 32.59 3.01
CA SER A 8 -9.07 32.43 1.65
C SER A 8 -8.68 33.62 0.76
N ALA A 9 -8.29 33.35 -0.48
CA ALA A 9 -8.06 34.38 -1.49
C ALA A 9 -8.73 33.98 -2.82
N ASN A 10 -9.58 34.86 -3.36
CA ASN A 10 -10.31 34.61 -4.60
C ASN A 10 -10.19 35.83 -5.53
N PRO A 11 -9.00 36.05 -6.13
CA PRO A 11 -8.75 37.22 -6.95
C PRO A 11 -9.74 37.37 -8.11
N LYS A 12 -10.16 38.59 -8.39
CA LYS A 12 -11.21 38.90 -9.37
C LYS A 12 -10.83 38.55 -10.82
N ASP A 13 -9.55 38.48 -11.12
CA ASP A 13 -8.97 38.15 -12.42
C ASP A 13 -8.74 36.64 -12.63
N ARG A 14 -9.38 35.78 -11.81
CA ARG A 14 -9.37 34.32 -11.93
C ARG A 14 -10.76 33.71 -11.90
N SER A 15 -10.82 32.42 -12.21
CA SER A 15 -12.04 31.63 -12.02
C SER A 15 -12.45 31.64 -10.56
N LYS A 16 -13.75 31.82 -10.33
CA LYS A 16 -14.30 31.88 -8.98
C LYS A 16 -14.36 30.48 -8.38
N LEU A 17 -13.64 30.26 -7.28
CA LEU A 17 -13.69 29.04 -6.48
C LEU A 17 -14.80 29.13 -5.42
N ARG A 18 -15.35 27.98 -5.01
CA ARG A 18 -16.36 27.85 -3.93
C ARG A 18 -15.72 27.84 -2.53
N LEU A 19 -14.91 28.84 -2.22
CA LEU A 19 -14.18 28.93 -0.95
C LEU A 19 -15.12 29.13 0.25
N ASP A 20 -16.26 29.78 0.03
CA ASP A 20 -17.32 29.93 1.03
C ASP A 20 -17.91 28.59 1.46
N GLU A 21 -18.12 27.68 0.49
CA GLU A 21 -18.58 26.33 0.77
C GLU A 21 -17.51 25.54 1.55
N GLU A 22 -16.24 25.62 1.15
CA GLU A 22 -15.15 24.93 1.85
C GLU A 22 -15.04 25.36 3.32
N VAL A 23 -15.01 26.66 3.61
CA VAL A 23 -14.91 27.16 4.99
C VAL A 23 -16.15 26.77 5.80
N ARG A 24 -17.35 26.83 5.20
CA ARG A 24 -18.58 26.44 5.88
C ARG A 24 -18.58 24.96 6.24
N GLU A 25 -18.08 24.08 5.38
CA GLU A 25 -17.98 22.65 5.69
C GLU A 25 -16.95 22.38 6.80
N ILE A 26 -15.82 23.12 6.82
CA ILE A 26 -14.83 23.06 7.91
C ILE A 26 -15.47 23.47 9.25
N GLU A 27 -16.13 24.63 9.28
CA GLU A 27 -16.80 25.15 10.46
C GLU A 27 -17.88 24.18 10.96
N ALA A 28 -18.74 23.69 10.06
CA ALA A 28 -19.79 22.75 10.40
C ALA A 28 -19.27 21.39 10.89
N GLY A 29 -18.18 20.86 10.32
CA GLY A 29 -17.53 19.63 10.80
C GLY A 29 -17.00 19.79 12.21
N LEU A 30 -16.35 20.92 12.49
CA LEU A 30 -15.78 21.22 13.80
C LEU A 30 -16.83 21.56 14.88
N GLU A 31 -17.98 22.14 14.52
CA GLU A 31 -19.07 22.40 15.47
C GLU A 31 -19.79 21.11 15.93
N ARG A 32 -19.86 20.11 15.05
CA ARG A 32 -20.57 18.84 15.29
C ARG A 32 -19.73 17.80 16.02
N CYS A 33 -18.42 18.00 16.15
CA CYS A 33 -17.52 16.98 16.68
C CYS A 33 -17.34 17.04 18.20
N LYS A 34 -16.95 15.88 18.74
CA LYS A 34 -16.93 15.57 20.19
C LYS A 34 -16.04 16.51 21.00
N TYR A 35 -14.98 17.04 20.39
CA TYR A 35 -13.97 17.87 21.06
C TYR A 35 -13.96 19.33 20.58
N ARG A 36 -15.11 19.84 20.09
CA ARG A 36 -15.24 21.21 19.55
C ARG A 36 -14.67 22.31 20.47
N GLU A 37 -14.80 22.16 21.79
CA GLU A 37 -14.30 23.13 22.80
C GLU A 37 -12.76 23.23 22.81
N GLN A 38 -12.06 22.32 22.14
CA GLN A 38 -10.61 22.38 21.99
C GLN A 38 -10.17 23.32 20.87
N PHE A 39 -11.07 23.74 19.99
CA PHE A 39 -10.75 24.52 18.79
C PHE A 39 -11.36 25.91 18.81
N GLN A 40 -10.61 26.88 18.30
CA GLN A 40 -11.11 28.20 17.96
C GLN A 40 -10.84 28.44 16.48
N ILE A 41 -11.90 28.63 15.70
CA ILE A 41 -11.82 28.88 14.26
C ILE A 41 -11.78 30.40 14.03
N ILE A 42 -10.87 30.82 13.17
CA ILE A 42 -10.68 32.22 12.78
C ILE A 42 -10.59 32.25 11.26
N SER A 43 -11.61 32.81 10.61
CA SER A 43 -11.69 32.87 9.14
C SER A 43 -11.34 34.28 8.67
N LYS A 44 -10.38 34.41 7.75
CA LYS A 44 -10.01 35.66 7.08
C LYS A 44 -10.20 35.53 5.58
N TRP A 45 -10.99 36.46 5.04
CA TRP A 45 -11.37 36.52 3.63
C TRP A 45 -10.55 37.56 2.87
N ALA A 46 -10.49 37.43 1.55
CA ALA A 46 -9.78 38.34 0.66
C ALA A 46 -8.34 38.61 1.12
N VAL A 47 -7.62 37.53 1.46
CA VAL A 47 -6.30 37.62 2.09
C VAL A 47 -5.30 38.20 1.10
N ARG A 48 -4.61 39.24 1.55
CA ARG A 48 -3.45 39.88 0.92
C ARG A 48 -2.17 39.56 1.68
N SER A 49 -1.01 39.87 1.09
CA SER A 49 0.30 39.61 1.72
C SER A 49 0.50 40.32 3.06
N ASP A 50 -0.02 41.54 3.23
CA ASP A 50 0.03 42.29 4.48
C ASP A 50 -0.90 41.69 5.54
N THR A 51 -2.14 41.37 5.15
CA THR A 51 -3.14 40.79 6.06
C THR A 51 -2.80 39.34 6.46
N LEU A 52 -2.13 38.58 5.58
CA LEU A 52 -1.62 37.24 5.90
C LEU A 52 -0.66 37.30 7.08
N ARG A 53 0.37 38.16 6.97
CA ARG A 53 1.36 38.35 8.04
C ARG A 53 0.72 38.86 9.32
N GLN A 54 -0.18 39.85 9.23
CA GLN A 54 -0.90 40.38 10.39
C GLN A 54 -1.76 39.31 11.08
N ALA A 55 -2.52 38.53 10.32
CA ALA A 55 -3.37 37.49 10.90
C ALA A 55 -2.57 36.42 11.66
N LEU A 56 -1.38 36.05 11.18
CA LEU A 56 -0.50 35.13 11.89
C LEU A 56 0.03 35.73 13.20
N LEU A 57 0.40 37.02 13.19
CA LEU A 57 0.86 37.74 14.39
C LEU A 57 -0.25 37.93 15.43
N ASP A 58 -1.44 38.34 14.99
CA ASP A 58 -2.56 38.68 15.88
C ASP A 58 -3.14 37.44 16.57
N HIS A 59 -3.14 36.31 15.84
CA HIS A 59 -3.84 35.12 16.29
C HIS A 59 -2.91 34.03 16.83
N GLU A 60 -1.64 33.99 16.40
CA GLU A 60 -0.67 32.94 16.71
C GLU A 60 -1.28 31.53 16.61
N PRO A 61 -1.76 31.13 15.41
CA PRO A 61 -2.49 29.89 15.25
C PRO A 61 -1.59 28.65 15.43
N SER A 62 -2.21 27.54 15.83
CA SER A 62 -1.56 26.24 15.83
C SER A 62 -1.72 25.52 14.49
N ILE A 63 -2.78 25.85 13.75
CA ILE A 63 -3.10 25.26 12.45
C ILE A 63 -3.45 26.39 11.48
N VAL A 64 -2.89 26.34 10.27
CA VAL A 64 -3.20 27.29 9.20
C VAL A 64 -3.77 26.54 8.01
N HIS A 65 -4.92 26.97 7.52
CA HIS A 65 -5.54 26.47 6.30
C HIS A 65 -5.57 27.56 5.26
N PHE A 66 -4.99 27.32 4.09
CA PHE A 66 -5.13 28.19 2.94
C PHE A 66 -5.99 27.51 1.87
N CYS A 67 -7.01 28.20 1.39
CA CYS A 67 -7.81 27.78 0.25
C CYS A 67 -7.83 28.87 -0.82
N GLY A 68 -7.53 28.50 -2.07
CA GLY A 68 -7.40 29.45 -3.15
C GLY A 68 -6.61 28.91 -4.35
N HIS A 69 -6.19 29.82 -5.23
CA HIS A 69 -5.43 29.44 -6.43
C HIS A 69 -3.94 29.22 -6.11
N GLY A 70 -3.33 28.28 -6.85
CA GLY A 70 -1.89 28.03 -6.84
C GLY A 70 -1.33 28.04 -8.27
N ALA A 71 -0.06 28.42 -8.40
CA ALA A 71 0.64 28.52 -9.68
C ALA A 71 1.95 27.70 -9.67
N GLY A 72 1.93 26.53 -9.03
CA GLY A 72 3.09 25.66 -8.92
C GLY A 72 4.26 26.36 -8.25
N THR A 73 5.46 26.24 -8.83
CA THR A 73 6.68 26.86 -8.30
C THR A 73 6.64 28.40 -8.22
N GLN A 74 5.70 29.05 -8.90
CA GLN A 74 5.55 30.50 -8.87
C GLN A 74 4.92 31.02 -7.56
N GLY A 75 4.17 30.18 -6.84
CA GLY A 75 3.59 30.53 -5.54
C GLY A 75 2.08 30.37 -5.40
N LEU A 76 1.56 30.89 -4.29
CA LEU A 76 0.12 30.97 -4.01
C LEU A 76 -0.43 32.33 -4.45
N ALA A 77 -1.66 32.34 -4.93
CA ALA A 77 -2.35 33.56 -5.32
C ALA A 77 -3.05 34.20 -4.13
N LEU A 78 -2.63 35.42 -3.78
CA LEU A 78 -3.31 36.30 -2.85
C LEU A 78 -3.93 37.48 -3.61
N GLU A 79 -4.67 38.33 -2.90
CA GLU A 79 -5.17 39.58 -3.46
C GLU A 79 -4.18 40.74 -3.28
N ASN A 80 -4.14 41.64 -4.26
CA ASN A 80 -3.55 42.97 -4.11
C ASN A 80 -4.60 43.99 -3.62
N LYS A 81 -4.25 45.28 -3.56
CA LYS A 81 -5.18 46.35 -3.13
C LYS A 81 -6.38 46.56 -4.08
N SER A 82 -6.26 46.15 -5.33
CA SER A 82 -7.33 46.19 -6.35
C SER A 82 -8.25 44.94 -6.29
N GLY A 83 -7.81 43.89 -5.60
CA GLY A 83 -8.47 42.57 -5.57
C GLY A 83 -8.06 41.66 -6.73
N ASP A 84 -7.00 42.01 -7.46
CA ASP A 84 -6.43 41.15 -8.51
C ASP A 84 -5.34 40.24 -7.92
N MET A 85 -4.94 39.22 -8.69
CA MET A 85 -3.95 38.26 -8.28
C MET A 85 -2.60 38.92 -8.00
N GLN A 86 -2.06 38.60 -6.84
CA GLN A 86 -0.66 38.76 -6.50
C GLN A 86 -0.10 37.42 -6.07
N LEU A 87 0.86 36.90 -6.83
CA LEU A 87 1.58 35.70 -6.44
C LEU A 87 2.53 36.00 -5.28
N VAL A 88 2.49 35.15 -4.27
CA VAL A 88 3.48 35.12 -3.20
C VAL A 88 4.36 33.90 -3.39
N SER A 89 5.65 34.15 -3.66
CA SER A 89 6.61 33.11 -4.00
C SER A 89 6.80 32.11 -2.86
N THR A 90 7.19 30.89 -3.23
CA THR A 90 7.57 29.80 -2.31
C THR A 90 8.54 30.26 -1.21
N ASN A 91 9.61 30.98 -1.60
CA ASN A 91 10.61 31.46 -0.66
C ASN A 91 10.05 32.48 0.34
N SER A 92 9.12 33.34 -0.10
CA SER A 92 8.48 34.33 0.77
C SER A 92 7.54 33.67 1.77
N LEU A 93 6.80 32.64 1.34
CA LEU A 93 5.94 31.85 2.23
C LEU A 93 6.77 31.05 3.24
N ALA A 94 7.81 30.36 2.79
CA ALA A 94 8.71 29.61 3.66
C ALA A 94 9.37 30.50 4.72
N GLY A 95 9.93 31.64 4.31
CA GLY A 95 10.51 32.62 5.23
C GLY A 95 9.49 33.24 6.19
N LEU A 96 8.22 33.37 5.79
CA LEU A 96 7.15 33.80 6.71
C LEU A 96 6.86 32.72 7.76
N PHE A 97 6.67 31.46 7.35
CA PHE A 97 6.37 30.36 8.28
C PHE A 97 7.56 30.01 9.19
N GLU A 98 8.79 30.25 8.76
CA GLU A 98 10.00 30.17 9.59
C GLU A 98 9.90 31.03 10.85
N LEU A 99 9.35 32.26 10.74
CA LEU A 99 9.17 33.18 11.87
C LEU A 99 8.19 32.64 12.94
N PHE A 100 7.41 31.61 12.60
CA PHE A 100 6.44 30.96 13.50
C PHE A 100 6.82 29.52 13.84
N LYS A 101 8.08 29.11 13.59
CA LYS A 101 8.60 27.78 13.94
C LYS A 101 8.30 27.43 15.40
N GLY A 102 7.77 26.23 15.61
CA GLY A 102 7.38 25.74 16.94
C GLY A 102 5.99 26.17 17.40
N LYS A 103 5.42 27.26 16.86
CA LYS A 103 4.05 27.72 17.15
C LYS A 103 3.02 27.05 16.24
N ILE A 104 3.25 27.14 14.92
CA ILE A 104 2.39 26.50 13.92
C ILE A 104 2.80 25.04 13.81
N LYS A 105 1.83 24.14 14.00
CA LYS A 105 2.02 22.68 13.98
C LYS A 105 1.55 22.02 12.70
N CYS A 106 0.55 22.59 12.04
CA CYS A 106 0.04 22.10 10.77
C CYS A 106 -0.28 23.25 9.81
N VAL A 107 0.10 23.08 8.55
CA VAL A 107 -0.31 23.96 7.44
C VAL A 107 -0.99 23.11 6.36
N VAL A 108 -2.18 23.50 5.94
CA VAL A 108 -2.91 22.87 4.83
C VAL A 108 -2.98 23.86 3.68
N LEU A 109 -2.38 23.51 2.54
CA LEU A 109 -2.41 24.31 1.32
C LEU A 109 -3.36 23.67 0.30
N ASN A 110 -4.64 24.03 0.37
CA ASN A 110 -5.66 23.58 -0.56
C ASN A 110 -5.66 24.46 -1.82
N ALA A 111 -4.62 24.29 -2.63
CA ALA A 111 -4.38 25.05 -3.86
C ALA A 111 -3.62 24.19 -4.88
N CYS A 112 -3.93 24.34 -6.17
CA CYS A 112 -3.30 23.57 -7.25
C CYS A 112 -1.77 23.64 -7.23
N TYR A 113 -1.11 22.49 -7.40
CA TYR A 113 0.35 22.37 -7.46
C TYR A 113 1.08 22.98 -6.24
N SER A 114 0.46 22.96 -5.06
CA SER A 114 1.03 23.54 -3.84
C SER A 114 2.09 22.67 -3.15
N GLU A 115 2.43 21.51 -3.71
CA GLU A 115 3.53 20.66 -3.23
C GLU A 115 4.83 21.44 -3.06
N ALA A 116 5.19 22.30 -4.02
CA ALA A 116 6.43 23.09 -3.95
C ALA A 116 6.48 24.01 -2.71
N GLN A 117 5.33 24.60 -2.34
CA GLN A 117 5.23 25.39 -1.11
C GLN A 117 5.22 24.50 0.13
N SER A 118 4.58 23.33 0.05
CA SER A 118 4.60 22.34 1.12
C SER A 118 6.02 21.91 1.46
N GLU A 119 6.86 21.59 0.46
CA GLU A 119 8.26 21.21 0.67
C GLU A 119 9.07 22.30 1.40
N ALA A 120 8.87 23.55 1.00
CA ALA A 120 9.61 24.67 1.55
C ALA A 120 9.15 25.04 2.97
N ILE A 121 7.86 24.98 3.25
CA ILE A 121 7.29 25.29 4.57
C ILE A 121 7.58 24.16 5.57
N TYR A 122 7.66 22.91 5.10
CA TYR A 122 7.99 21.74 5.92
C TYR A 122 9.39 21.84 6.58
N GLN A 123 10.27 22.71 6.05
CA GLN A 123 11.55 23.06 6.70
C GLN A 123 11.38 23.82 8.02
N TYR A 124 10.16 24.28 8.35
CA TYR A 124 9.87 25.02 9.57
C TYR A 124 8.64 24.53 10.35
N VAL A 125 7.67 23.92 9.68
CA VAL A 125 6.41 23.42 10.28
C VAL A 125 6.42 21.89 10.35
N ASP A 126 5.92 21.35 11.46
CA ASP A 126 5.98 19.92 11.76
C ASP A 126 5.10 19.06 10.83
N CYS A 127 3.99 19.59 10.32
CA CYS A 127 3.12 18.92 9.35
C CYS A 127 2.64 19.90 8.27
N VAL A 128 2.80 19.56 6.99
CA VAL A 128 2.34 20.38 5.87
C VAL A 128 1.64 19.51 4.82
N VAL A 129 0.43 19.89 4.45
CA VAL A 129 -0.34 19.29 3.36
C VAL A 129 -0.30 20.22 2.15
N GLY A 130 -0.08 19.65 0.97
CA GLY A 130 -0.17 20.35 -0.31
C GLY A 130 -0.77 19.45 -1.40
N MET A 131 -0.84 19.97 -2.62
CA MET A 131 -1.39 19.27 -3.79
C MET A 131 -0.28 19.04 -4.83
N ASN A 132 -0.06 17.80 -5.25
CA ASN A 132 0.96 17.46 -6.26
C ASN A 132 0.54 17.81 -7.70
N GLN A 133 -0.76 17.99 -7.93
CA GLN A 133 -1.34 18.38 -9.22
C GLN A 133 -2.47 19.41 -9.06
N ALA A 134 -3.18 19.71 -10.15
CA ALA A 134 -4.41 20.49 -10.09
C ALA A 134 -5.49 19.73 -9.33
N ILE A 135 -6.27 20.43 -8.49
CA ILE A 135 -7.38 19.84 -7.73
C ILE A 135 -8.69 20.56 -8.06
N GLY A 136 -9.74 19.81 -8.33
CA GLY A 136 -11.08 20.34 -8.57
C GLY A 136 -11.76 20.82 -7.29
N ASP A 137 -12.64 21.82 -7.40
CA ASP A 137 -13.40 22.39 -6.28
C ASP A 137 -14.11 21.33 -5.43
N LYS A 138 -14.72 20.31 -6.06
CA LYS A 138 -15.43 19.25 -5.32
C LYS A 138 -14.45 18.42 -4.48
N ALA A 139 -13.30 18.03 -5.03
CA ALA A 139 -12.27 17.29 -4.31
C ALA A 139 -11.67 18.12 -3.17
N ALA A 140 -11.36 19.40 -3.41
CA ALA A 140 -10.83 20.31 -2.41
C ALA A 140 -11.77 20.45 -1.20
N ILE A 141 -13.08 20.60 -1.42
CA ILE A 141 -14.09 20.69 -0.36
C ILE A 141 -14.20 19.36 0.41
N GLN A 142 -14.25 18.21 -0.28
CA GLN A 142 -14.34 16.91 0.38
C GLN A 142 -13.09 16.59 1.20
N PHE A 143 -11.90 16.93 0.69
CA PHE A 143 -10.66 16.81 1.43
C PHE A 143 -10.69 17.60 2.73
N ALA A 144 -11.05 18.89 2.66
CA ALA A 144 -11.13 19.75 3.82
C ALA A 144 -12.13 19.19 4.85
N LYS A 145 -13.32 18.78 4.40
CA LYS A 145 -14.34 18.17 5.26
C LYS A 145 -13.81 16.94 6.00
N GLY A 146 -13.26 15.95 5.27
CA GLY A 146 -12.72 14.74 5.88
C GLY A 146 -11.55 15.02 6.82
N PHE A 147 -10.67 15.96 6.47
CA PHE A 147 -9.54 16.37 7.30
C PHE A 147 -10.00 16.91 8.66
N TYR A 148 -10.93 17.86 8.66
CA TYR A 148 -11.40 18.46 9.90
C TYR A 148 -12.38 17.59 10.68
N ASP A 149 -13.11 16.67 10.02
CA ASP A 149 -13.86 15.61 10.71
C ASP A 149 -12.92 14.70 11.51
N GLY A 150 -11.80 14.26 10.89
CA GLY A 150 -10.77 13.48 11.55
C GLY A 150 -10.12 14.23 12.73
N LEU A 151 -9.71 15.48 12.50
CA LEU A 151 -9.11 16.31 13.54
C LEU A 151 -10.08 16.58 14.69
N GLY A 152 -11.33 16.88 14.38
CA GLY A 152 -12.43 17.09 15.33
C GLY A 152 -12.76 15.86 16.17
N ALA A 153 -12.51 14.66 15.63
CA ALA A 153 -12.60 13.38 16.33
C ALA A 153 -11.37 13.08 17.21
N GLY A 154 -10.41 14.00 17.31
CA GLY A 154 -9.21 13.88 18.14
C GLY A 154 -8.10 13.02 17.52
N ARG A 155 -8.09 12.89 16.18
CA ARG A 155 -7.04 12.17 15.44
C ARG A 155 -5.77 13.02 15.25
N THR A 156 -4.68 12.38 14.83
CA THR A 156 -3.44 13.08 14.45
C THR A 156 -3.63 13.81 13.11
N PHE A 157 -2.66 14.63 12.71
CA PHE A 157 -2.72 15.31 11.40
C PHE A 157 -2.63 14.32 10.23
N GLU A 158 -1.89 13.22 10.40
CA GLU A 158 -1.74 12.15 9.41
C GLU A 158 -3.03 11.35 9.25
N ASP A 159 -3.66 10.98 10.37
CA ASP A 159 -4.97 10.32 10.35
C ASP A 159 -6.03 11.26 9.74
N ALA A 160 -6.03 12.54 10.12
CA ALA A 160 -6.90 13.55 9.53
C ALA A 160 -6.68 13.66 8.01
N PHE A 161 -5.43 13.68 7.56
CA PHE A 161 -5.09 13.63 6.14
C PHE A 161 -5.67 12.40 5.43
N ALA A 162 -5.54 11.21 6.03
CA ALA A 162 -6.13 9.99 5.48
C ALA A 162 -7.66 10.06 5.38
N PHE A 163 -8.34 10.63 6.38
CA PHE A 163 -9.79 10.90 6.32
C PHE A 163 -10.15 11.89 5.21
N GLY A 164 -9.33 12.91 4.98
CA GLY A 164 -9.49 13.83 3.86
C GLY A 164 -9.41 13.12 2.50
N CYS A 165 -8.40 12.29 2.28
CA CYS A 165 -8.26 11.50 1.04
C CYS A 165 -9.43 10.52 0.88
N ASN A 166 -9.84 9.83 1.95
CA ASN A 166 -10.96 8.90 1.91
C ASN A 166 -12.31 9.61 1.61
N ALA A 167 -12.52 10.83 2.11
CA ALA A 167 -13.72 11.61 1.80
C ALA A 167 -13.83 11.97 0.30
N ILE A 168 -12.70 12.17 -0.40
CA ILE A 168 -12.69 12.34 -1.86
C ILE A 168 -13.07 11.03 -2.56
N ASP A 169 -12.49 9.91 -2.11
CA ASP A 169 -12.69 8.57 -2.68
C ASP A 169 -14.13 8.06 -2.54
N LEU A 170 -14.76 8.27 -1.37
CA LEU A 170 -16.15 7.91 -1.10
C LEU A 170 -17.16 8.63 -2.00
N GLU A 171 -16.78 9.77 -2.56
CA GLU A 171 -17.58 10.54 -3.51
C GLU A 171 -17.28 10.16 -4.98
N GLU A 172 -16.48 9.09 -5.18
CA GLU A 172 -16.03 8.56 -6.47
C GLU A 172 -15.30 9.62 -7.32
N ILE A 173 -14.60 10.54 -6.66
CA ILE A 173 -13.84 11.60 -7.35
C ILE A 173 -12.41 11.09 -7.60
N PRO A 174 -11.93 11.03 -8.85
CA PRO A 174 -10.62 10.45 -9.20
C PRO A 174 -9.43 11.37 -8.87
N GLU A 175 -9.48 12.05 -7.72
CA GLU A 175 -8.49 13.03 -7.25
C GLU A 175 -8.00 12.73 -5.82
N ALA A 176 -8.35 11.57 -5.24
CA ALA A 176 -8.00 11.18 -3.87
C ALA A 176 -6.49 11.10 -3.59
N SER A 177 -5.67 10.90 -4.62
CA SER A 177 -4.20 10.90 -4.57
C SER A 177 -3.55 12.27 -4.81
N THR A 178 -4.35 13.32 -5.02
CA THR A 178 -3.86 14.69 -5.27
C THR A 178 -3.31 15.35 -4.00
N PRO A 179 -3.98 15.28 -2.84
CA PRO A 179 -3.41 15.72 -1.58
C PRO A 179 -2.20 14.87 -1.21
N ILE A 180 -1.15 15.52 -0.72
CA ILE A 180 0.06 14.90 -0.17
C ILE A 180 0.42 15.54 1.17
N ILE A 181 1.07 14.79 2.05
CA ILE A 181 1.45 15.23 3.39
C ILE A 181 2.97 15.07 3.61
N LYS A 182 3.58 16.03 4.29
CA LYS A 182 4.94 15.94 4.84
C LYS A 182 4.86 16.17 6.34
N SER A 183 5.37 15.23 7.15
CA SER A 183 5.29 15.32 8.61
C SER A 183 6.60 14.89 9.28
N ARG A 184 7.09 15.68 10.24
CA ARG A 184 8.32 15.39 11.00
C ARG A 184 8.11 14.32 12.05
N TYR A 185 6.86 14.04 12.36
CA TYR A 185 6.49 12.92 13.20
C TYR A 185 6.72 11.57 12.49
N SER A 186 7.16 11.57 11.23
CA SER A 186 7.69 10.38 10.55
C SER A 186 9.21 10.18 10.68
N ASN A 187 10.00 11.21 11.06
CA ASN A 187 11.47 11.23 10.90
C ASN A 187 12.28 11.71 12.12
N LEU A 188 11.68 11.84 13.31
CA LEU A 188 12.43 12.15 14.54
C LEU A 188 12.69 10.86 15.31
N ASP A 189 13.76 10.15 14.94
CA ASP A 189 14.57 9.34 15.87
C ASP A 189 15.95 8.91 15.31
N ASP A 190 16.53 9.66 14.37
CA ASP A 190 17.93 9.45 13.95
C ASP A 190 18.73 10.78 14.01
N GLU A 191 19.67 10.79 14.97
CA GLU A 191 20.87 11.65 15.06
C GLU A 191 20.75 13.15 15.44
N LYS A 192 20.93 13.46 16.73
CA LYS A 192 22.11 14.21 17.27
C LYS A 192 21.97 14.53 18.77
N GLU A 193 22.64 13.73 19.60
CA GLU A 193 23.23 14.21 20.87
C GLU A 193 24.75 14.23 20.68
N ALA A 194 25.37 15.40 20.84
CA ALA A 194 26.76 15.50 21.24
C ALA A 194 26.97 16.79 22.04
N ASP A 195 27.62 16.59 23.19
CA ASP A 195 28.27 17.55 24.09
C ASP A 195 27.40 18.32 25.11
N LEU A 196 27.25 17.76 26.33
CA LEU A 196 28.05 18.16 27.51
C LEU A 196 27.61 17.42 28.79
N GLU A 197 28.51 16.55 29.28
CA GLU A 197 28.77 16.07 30.65
C GLU A 197 27.62 15.79 31.65
N LEU A 198 27.51 14.51 32.05
CA LEU A 198 26.96 14.03 33.31
C LEU A 198 28.06 13.92 34.37
N PRO A 199 27.70 13.89 35.67
CA PRO A 199 28.15 12.69 36.37
C PRO A 199 27.07 12.01 37.24
N HIS A 200 27.20 10.68 37.25
CA HIS A 200 26.72 9.68 38.23
C HIS A 200 25.44 8.89 37.92
N GLN A 201 25.66 7.80 37.15
CA GLN A 201 25.54 6.38 37.56
C GLN A 201 24.18 5.78 38.02
N PRO A 202 23.97 4.45 37.85
CA PRO A 202 23.02 3.94 36.86
C PRO A 202 21.90 3.08 37.48
N GLN A 203 20.79 2.93 36.75
CA GLN A 203 20.02 1.68 36.53
C GLN A 203 18.59 2.00 36.03
N ASN A 204 18.35 1.93 34.72
CA ASN A 204 17.67 0.76 34.12
C ASN A 204 17.36 1.01 32.63
N THR A 205 17.82 0.06 31.85
CA THR A 205 17.98 0.06 30.39
C THR A 205 16.69 -0.42 29.69
N GLN A 206 15.65 0.42 29.57
CA GLN A 206 14.42 0.01 28.87
C GLN A 206 13.74 1.05 27.95
N VAL A 207 14.36 2.21 27.67
CA VAL A 207 13.62 3.32 27.03
C VAL A 207 13.87 3.50 25.51
N ILE A 208 14.76 2.75 24.85
CA ILE A 208 15.22 3.11 23.49
C ILE A 208 14.81 2.10 22.39
N GLN A 209 13.52 1.75 22.25
CA GLN A 209 13.09 0.89 21.12
C GLN A 209 11.65 1.14 20.67
N LYS A 210 11.20 2.41 20.67
CA LYS A 210 9.79 2.76 20.41
C LYS A 210 9.53 3.41 19.04
N PHE A 211 10.54 3.59 18.20
CA PHE A 211 10.42 4.32 16.95
C PHE A 211 10.65 3.39 15.73
N LEU A 212 9.82 3.58 14.70
CA LEU A 212 9.63 2.76 13.49
C LEU A 212 8.79 1.47 13.63
N LEU A 213 7.55 1.55 14.12
CA LEU A 213 6.55 0.53 13.79
C LEU A 213 5.92 0.86 12.43
N GLU A 214 6.18 0.04 11.41
CA GLU A 214 5.57 0.18 10.09
C GLU A 214 4.12 -0.34 10.09
N ASN A 215 3.22 0.42 9.46
CA ASN A 215 1.82 0.01 9.26
C ASN A 215 1.78 -1.34 8.51
N PRO A 216 1.07 -2.36 9.01
CA PRO A 216 1.11 -3.72 8.46
C PRO A 216 0.20 -3.88 7.23
N GLU A 217 0.45 -3.07 6.20
CA GLU A 217 -0.32 -3.03 4.97
C GLU A 217 0.53 -3.35 3.73
N GLY A 218 -0.12 -3.97 2.75
CA GLY A 218 0.46 -4.21 1.45
C GLY A 218 1.77 -5.01 1.47
N GLN A 219 2.66 -4.62 0.58
CA GLN A 219 3.98 -5.20 0.44
C GLN A 219 4.94 -4.66 1.51
N VAL A 220 5.80 -5.53 2.06
CA VAL A 220 6.86 -5.13 2.98
C VAL A 220 8.05 -4.55 2.20
N PRO A 221 8.45 -3.27 2.45
CA PRO A 221 9.58 -2.60 1.78
C PRO A 221 10.90 -3.37 1.88
N LEU A 222 11.85 -3.12 0.99
CA LEU A 222 13.13 -3.85 0.94
C LEU A 222 14.00 -3.63 2.19
N ASP A 223 14.00 -2.41 2.70
CA ASP A 223 14.71 -1.92 3.87
C ASP A 223 13.97 -2.14 5.20
N SER A 224 12.73 -2.62 5.14
CA SER A 224 11.93 -2.89 6.33
C SER A 224 12.56 -3.98 7.19
N PRO A 225 12.77 -3.73 8.50
CA PRO A 225 13.26 -4.75 9.43
C PRO A 225 12.20 -5.81 9.73
N PHE A 226 10.94 -5.60 9.33
CA PHE A 226 9.83 -6.49 9.65
C PHE A 226 9.55 -7.56 8.60
N TYR A 227 10.39 -7.68 7.57
CA TYR A 227 10.38 -8.87 6.72
C TYR A 227 11.15 -9.99 7.40
N VAL A 228 10.43 -11.05 7.76
CA VAL A 228 11.04 -12.24 8.33
C VAL A 228 11.29 -13.25 7.22
N GLU A 229 12.56 -13.53 6.96
CA GLU A 229 12.95 -14.54 5.98
C GLU A 229 12.49 -15.94 6.40
N ARG A 230 12.18 -16.77 5.40
CA ARG A 230 11.77 -18.17 5.55
C ARG A 230 12.70 -19.10 4.77
N PRO A 231 13.95 -19.30 5.25
CA PRO A 231 14.86 -20.23 4.60
C PRO A 231 14.25 -21.63 4.43
N PRO A 232 14.46 -22.29 3.29
CA PRO A 232 15.34 -21.88 2.19
C PRO A 232 14.68 -21.00 1.11
N ASN A 233 13.41 -20.57 1.27
CA ASN A 233 12.63 -19.96 0.18
C ASN A 233 13.30 -18.73 -0.47
N GLU A 234 13.87 -17.82 0.31
CA GLU A 234 14.62 -16.66 -0.17
C GLU A 234 15.90 -17.09 -0.88
N VAL A 235 16.66 -18.02 -0.29
CA VAL A 235 17.91 -18.54 -0.83
C VAL A 235 17.68 -19.19 -2.19
N ASP A 236 16.68 -20.09 -2.27
CA ASP A 236 16.29 -20.76 -3.51
C ASP A 236 15.87 -19.75 -4.58
N CYS A 237 15.16 -18.68 -4.21
CA CYS A 237 14.82 -17.59 -5.12
C CYS A 237 16.07 -16.87 -5.65
N TYR A 238 16.99 -16.51 -4.76
CA TYR A 238 18.20 -15.76 -5.09
C TYR A 238 19.18 -16.57 -5.95
N GLU A 239 19.30 -17.87 -5.68
CA GLU A 239 20.10 -18.78 -6.52
C GLU A 239 19.46 -19.00 -7.88
N ALA A 240 18.14 -19.22 -7.91
CA ALA A 240 17.41 -19.49 -9.15
C ALA A 240 17.39 -18.28 -10.09
N ILE A 241 17.25 -17.05 -9.58
CA ILE A 241 17.09 -15.86 -10.44
C ILE A 241 18.34 -15.53 -11.24
N LEU A 242 19.51 -15.96 -10.74
CA LEU A 242 20.79 -15.79 -11.42
C LEU A 242 21.08 -16.89 -12.45
N GLN A 243 20.24 -17.93 -12.54
CA GLN A 243 20.38 -18.94 -13.58
C GLN A 243 19.92 -18.39 -14.94
N PRO A 244 20.60 -18.74 -16.05
CA PRO A 244 20.13 -18.39 -17.39
C PRO A 244 18.71 -18.93 -17.63
N ALA A 245 17.86 -18.12 -18.25
CA ALA A 245 16.47 -18.49 -18.53
C ALA A 245 15.62 -18.87 -17.29
N ALA A 246 15.93 -18.29 -16.13
CA ALA A 246 15.24 -18.61 -14.89
C ALA A 246 13.71 -18.45 -15.01
N LEU A 247 12.98 -19.40 -14.45
CA LEU A 247 11.54 -19.31 -14.25
C LEU A 247 11.24 -19.71 -12.80
N ILE A 248 10.87 -18.74 -11.98
CA ILE A 248 10.55 -18.91 -10.56
C ILE A 248 9.06 -18.71 -10.39
N ARG A 249 8.42 -19.56 -9.59
CA ARG A 249 6.99 -19.50 -9.31
C ARG A 249 6.74 -19.41 -7.82
N ILE A 250 6.41 -18.21 -7.36
CA ILE A 250 6.09 -17.95 -5.95
C ILE A 250 4.59 -18.16 -5.76
N LYS A 251 4.25 -19.14 -4.92
CA LYS A 251 2.88 -19.58 -4.67
C LYS A 251 2.60 -19.56 -3.18
N ALA A 252 1.51 -18.89 -2.81
CA ALA A 252 0.99 -18.85 -1.44
C ALA A 252 -0.42 -18.22 -1.42
N PRO A 253 -1.21 -18.44 -0.35
CA PRO A 253 -2.36 -17.59 -0.04
C PRO A 253 -2.05 -16.09 -0.05
N ARG A 254 -3.08 -15.25 -0.16
CA ARG A 254 -2.94 -13.79 -0.04
C ARG A 254 -2.36 -13.44 1.33
N GLN A 255 -1.66 -12.30 1.39
CA GLN A 255 -1.11 -11.75 2.64
C GLN A 255 -0.06 -12.60 3.37
N LEU A 256 0.50 -13.63 2.72
CA LEU A 256 1.72 -14.34 3.17
C LEU A 256 3.03 -13.69 2.68
N GLY A 257 2.99 -12.54 2.00
CA GLY A 257 4.20 -11.82 1.59
C GLY A 257 4.85 -12.30 0.28
N LYS A 258 4.06 -12.82 -0.67
CA LYS A 258 4.56 -13.24 -1.99
C LYS A 258 5.19 -12.10 -2.78
N THR A 259 4.50 -10.97 -2.87
CA THR A 259 4.99 -9.74 -3.52
C THR A 259 6.27 -9.25 -2.85
N SER A 260 6.32 -9.28 -1.51
CA SER A 260 7.53 -8.95 -0.74
C SER A 260 8.73 -9.83 -1.11
N LEU A 261 8.52 -11.13 -1.34
CA LEU A 261 9.56 -12.04 -1.79
C LEU A 261 9.95 -11.76 -3.25
N MET A 262 9.00 -11.59 -4.16
CA MET A 262 9.28 -11.27 -5.57
C MET A 262 10.14 -10.02 -5.70
N THR A 263 9.80 -8.93 -5.01
CA THR A 263 10.58 -7.69 -5.10
C THR A 263 11.99 -7.85 -4.52
N ARG A 264 12.17 -8.65 -3.47
CA ARG A 264 13.51 -9.01 -2.97
C ARG A 264 14.30 -9.82 -3.99
N THR A 265 13.67 -10.79 -4.64
CA THR A 265 14.27 -11.59 -5.72
C THR A 265 14.69 -10.71 -6.90
N LEU A 266 13.84 -9.77 -7.33
CA LEU A 266 14.17 -8.80 -8.35
C LEU A 266 15.29 -7.87 -7.89
N HIS A 267 15.25 -7.36 -6.65
CA HIS A 267 16.30 -6.52 -6.11
C HIS A 267 17.66 -7.24 -6.11
N HIS A 268 17.69 -8.51 -5.71
CA HIS A 268 18.88 -9.36 -5.79
C HIS A 268 19.40 -9.47 -7.23
N ALA A 269 18.52 -9.69 -8.21
CA ALA A 269 18.91 -9.70 -9.62
C ALA A 269 19.49 -8.34 -10.08
N LYS A 270 18.90 -7.23 -9.64
CA LYS A 270 19.38 -5.86 -9.94
C LYS A 270 20.79 -5.63 -9.41
N GLN A 271 21.08 -6.09 -8.19
CA GLN A 271 22.42 -6.04 -7.59
C GLN A 271 23.45 -6.85 -8.40
N HIS A 272 23.01 -7.84 -9.16
CA HIS A 272 23.84 -8.65 -10.06
C HIS A 272 23.79 -8.18 -11.52
N GLY A 273 23.36 -6.94 -11.76
CA GLY A 273 23.44 -6.28 -13.08
C GLY A 273 22.27 -6.57 -14.02
N TYR A 274 21.18 -7.17 -13.54
CA TYR A 274 19.98 -7.35 -14.35
C TYR A 274 19.19 -6.03 -14.43
N GLN A 275 18.55 -5.78 -15.58
CA GLN A 275 17.44 -4.84 -15.64
C GLN A 275 16.20 -5.51 -15.05
N THR A 276 15.47 -4.83 -14.18
CA THR A 276 14.34 -5.43 -13.48
C THR A 276 13.05 -4.71 -13.79
N VAL A 277 12.02 -5.49 -14.07
CA VAL A 277 10.67 -4.98 -14.35
C VAL A 277 9.71 -5.71 -13.44
N SER A 278 8.82 -4.96 -12.79
CA SER A 278 7.71 -5.53 -12.02
C SER A 278 6.40 -5.02 -12.59
N LEU A 279 5.52 -5.94 -12.98
CA LEU A 279 4.16 -5.65 -13.43
C LEU A 279 3.16 -6.19 -12.42
N ASN A 280 2.21 -5.37 -12.03
CA ASN A 280 1.06 -5.78 -11.23
C ASN A 280 -0.18 -5.83 -12.14
N PHE A 281 -0.79 -6.99 -12.29
CA PHE A 281 -1.93 -7.15 -13.19
C PHE A 281 -3.24 -6.55 -12.65
N GLN A 282 -3.31 -6.15 -11.38
CA GLN A 282 -4.44 -5.36 -10.86
C GLN A 282 -4.47 -3.93 -11.40
N SER A 283 -3.34 -3.38 -11.85
CA SER A 283 -3.29 -2.03 -12.43
C SER A 283 -3.66 -2.02 -13.92
N ALA A 284 -3.98 -3.17 -14.52
CA ALA A 284 -4.42 -3.24 -15.89
C ALA A 284 -5.90 -2.84 -15.97
N ASP A 285 -6.22 -1.84 -16.79
CA ASP A 285 -7.61 -1.48 -17.05
C ASP A 285 -8.38 -2.66 -17.65
N ALA A 286 -9.65 -2.79 -17.27
CA ALA A 286 -10.51 -3.89 -17.71
C ALA A 286 -10.60 -4.01 -19.24
N GLU A 287 -10.44 -2.90 -19.97
CA GLU A 287 -10.46 -2.92 -21.43
C GLU A 287 -9.30 -3.70 -22.07
N PHE A 288 -8.15 -3.78 -21.41
CA PHE A 288 -7.01 -4.56 -21.90
C PHE A 288 -7.23 -6.05 -21.69
N LEU A 289 -7.96 -6.44 -20.63
CA LEU A 289 -8.28 -7.83 -20.30
C LEU A 289 -9.47 -8.41 -21.10
N ASN A 290 -10.03 -7.66 -22.04
CA ASN A 290 -11.11 -8.13 -22.92
C ASN A 290 -10.60 -8.72 -24.25
N SER A 291 -9.32 -8.58 -24.57
CA SER A 291 -8.75 -9.05 -25.84
C SER A 291 -7.29 -9.45 -25.64
N LEU A 292 -6.93 -10.67 -26.05
CA LEU A 292 -5.53 -11.13 -26.02
C LEU A 292 -4.61 -10.15 -26.77
N ASP A 293 -5.06 -9.56 -27.88
CA ASP A 293 -4.23 -8.64 -28.65
C ASP A 293 -3.94 -7.35 -27.88
N ARG A 294 -4.97 -6.70 -27.33
CA ARG A 294 -4.82 -5.48 -26.52
C ARG A 294 -4.01 -5.75 -25.25
N PHE A 295 -4.28 -6.87 -24.59
CA PHE A 295 -3.55 -7.32 -23.42
C PHE A 295 -2.05 -7.47 -23.71
N LEU A 296 -1.68 -8.14 -24.79
CA LEU A 296 -0.26 -8.34 -25.14
C LEU A 296 0.41 -7.05 -25.62
N GLN A 297 -0.31 -6.12 -26.25
CA GLN A 297 0.19 -4.77 -26.54
C GLN A 297 0.47 -4.00 -25.24
N TRP A 298 -0.49 -3.94 -24.33
CA TRP A 298 -0.33 -3.33 -23.00
C TRP A 298 0.85 -3.93 -22.24
N PHE A 299 0.97 -5.25 -22.24
CA PHE A 299 2.07 -5.97 -21.61
C PHE A 299 3.44 -5.55 -22.18
N CYS A 300 3.56 -5.47 -23.51
CA CYS A 300 4.79 -5.07 -24.18
C CYS A 300 5.15 -3.59 -23.92
N ALA A 301 4.16 -2.68 -24.02
CA ALA A 301 4.36 -1.26 -23.75
C ALA A 301 4.75 -1.01 -22.29
N SER A 302 4.08 -1.66 -21.34
CA SER A 302 4.37 -1.53 -19.91
C SER A 302 5.78 -1.98 -19.55
N ILE A 303 6.31 -2.99 -20.24
CA ILE A 303 7.68 -3.47 -20.04
C ILE A 303 8.68 -2.49 -20.64
N ALA A 304 8.44 -2.00 -21.86
CA ALA A 304 9.31 -1.02 -22.49
C ALA A 304 9.41 0.27 -21.68
N ASP A 305 8.27 0.80 -21.22
CA ASP A 305 8.21 1.99 -20.36
C ASP A 305 9.04 1.81 -19.08
N LYS A 306 8.87 0.70 -18.36
CA LYS A 306 9.64 0.40 -17.15
C LYS A 306 11.13 0.15 -17.40
N LEU A 307 11.51 -0.20 -18.63
CA LEU A 307 12.91 -0.31 -19.07
C LEU A 307 13.46 1.03 -19.57
N ASN A 308 12.68 2.12 -19.55
CA ASN A 308 12.98 3.41 -20.15
C ASN A 308 13.29 3.32 -21.66
N LEU A 309 12.55 2.46 -22.36
CA LEU A 309 12.60 2.29 -23.80
C LEU A 309 11.29 2.77 -24.44
N PRO A 310 11.31 3.36 -25.64
CA PRO A 310 10.05 3.67 -26.35
C PRO A 310 9.28 2.38 -26.65
N ASP A 311 7.94 2.41 -26.63
CA ASP A 311 7.12 1.20 -26.80
C ASP A 311 7.20 0.62 -28.22
N LYS A 312 7.49 1.40 -29.25
CA LYS A 312 7.58 1.00 -30.67
C LYS A 312 6.49 0.01 -31.15
N LEU A 313 5.29 0.01 -30.54
CA LEU A 313 4.24 -0.94 -30.90
C LEU A 313 3.76 -0.72 -32.33
N SER A 314 3.70 0.54 -32.76
CA SER A 314 3.33 0.89 -34.13
C SER A 314 4.24 0.26 -35.19
N GLU A 315 5.50 -0.02 -34.88
CA GLU A 315 6.48 -0.63 -35.79
C GLU A 315 6.43 -2.16 -35.74
N TYR A 316 6.41 -2.74 -34.53
CA TYR A 316 6.57 -4.18 -34.32
C TYR A 316 5.24 -4.94 -34.26
N TRP A 317 4.10 -4.25 -34.09
CA TRP A 317 2.77 -4.86 -34.00
C TRP A 317 1.99 -4.91 -35.32
N GLN A 318 2.69 -4.81 -36.46
CA GLN A 318 2.10 -4.82 -37.79
C GLN A 318 1.95 -6.22 -38.42
N GLY A 319 1.14 -6.30 -39.48
CA GLY A 319 0.99 -7.50 -40.32
C GLY A 319 0.01 -8.56 -39.79
N ILE A 320 -0.04 -9.69 -40.51
CA ILE A 320 -1.04 -10.77 -40.35
C ILE A 320 -0.73 -11.79 -39.24
N LEU A 321 0.38 -11.63 -38.52
CA LEU A 321 0.77 -12.57 -37.46
C LEU A 321 -0.20 -12.49 -36.28
N GLY A 322 -0.50 -13.63 -35.65
CA GLY A 322 -1.26 -13.65 -34.41
C GLY A 322 -0.53 -12.95 -33.27
N SER A 323 -1.27 -12.45 -32.28
CA SER A 323 -0.78 -11.61 -31.18
C SER A 323 0.35 -12.24 -30.38
N LYS A 324 0.32 -13.57 -30.15
CA LYS A 324 1.42 -14.32 -29.51
C LYS A 324 2.74 -14.21 -30.26
N ASN A 325 2.68 -14.29 -31.59
CA ASN A 325 3.87 -14.20 -32.44
C ASN A 325 4.37 -12.76 -32.53
N LYS A 326 3.46 -11.77 -32.54
CA LYS A 326 3.82 -10.34 -32.46
C LYS A 326 4.54 -10.03 -31.14
N CYS A 327 3.97 -10.46 -30.01
CA CYS A 327 4.58 -10.35 -28.69
C CYS A 327 5.97 -11.02 -28.64
N THR A 328 6.09 -12.26 -29.12
CA THR A 328 7.37 -12.96 -29.16
C THR A 328 8.41 -12.20 -29.99
N LYS A 329 8.03 -11.70 -31.18
CA LYS A 329 8.93 -10.92 -32.03
C LYS A 329 9.31 -9.57 -31.44
N TYR A 330 8.41 -8.95 -30.68
CA TYR A 330 8.70 -7.71 -29.96
C TYR A 330 9.85 -7.92 -28.97
N PHE A 331 9.82 -8.99 -28.18
CA PHE A 331 10.94 -9.35 -27.31
C PHE A 331 12.20 -9.72 -28.10
N GLU A 332 12.05 -10.61 -29.07
CA GLU A 332 13.17 -11.21 -29.82
C GLU A 332 13.93 -10.18 -30.68
N ARG A 333 13.23 -9.19 -31.26
CA ARG A 333 13.80 -8.25 -32.23
C ARG A 333 14.00 -6.83 -31.70
N TYR A 334 13.48 -6.52 -30.52
CA TYR A 334 13.57 -5.19 -29.95
C TYR A 334 14.07 -5.23 -28.50
N LEU A 335 13.31 -5.78 -27.55
CA LEU A 335 13.70 -5.68 -26.14
C LEU A 335 15.01 -6.40 -25.80
N LEU A 336 15.16 -7.66 -26.21
CA LEU A 336 16.34 -8.47 -25.87
C LEU A 336 17.63 -8.03 -26.59
N PRO A 337 17.58 -7.53 -27.84
CA PRO A 337 18.76 -6.96 -28.49
C PRO A 337 19.20 -5.58 -27.97
N GLU A 338 18.27 -4.71 -27.58
CA GLU A 338 18.61 -3.35 -27.10
C GLU A 338 19.23 -3.35 -25.69
N ILE A 339 18.98 -4.41 -24.91
CA ILE A 339 19.47 -4.51 -23.54
C ILE A 339 20.73 -5.39 -23.51
N ASN A 340 21.86 -4.75 -23.19
CA ASN A 340 23.18 -5.39 -23.09
C ASN A 340 23.36 -6.29 -21.86
N SER A 341 22.32 -6.49 -21.06
CA SER A 341 22.29 -7.29 -19.84
C SER A 341 21.06 -8.22 -19.82
N SER A 342 20.96 -9.07 -18.80
CA SER A 342 19.75 -9.87 -18.57
C SER A 342 18.59 -9.00 -18.05
N ILE A 343 17.36 -9.44 -18.31
CA ILE A 343 16.12 -8.84 -17.83
C ILE A 343 15.46 -9.81 -16.85
N ALA A 344 15.15 -9.37 -15.64
CA ALA A 344 14.30 -10.11 -14.70
C ALA A 344 12.92 -9.45 -14.61
N LEU A 345 11.90 -10.19 -15.05
CA LEU A 345 10.51 -9.75 -15.10
C LEU A 345 9.69 -10.42 -14.00
N GLY A 346 9.24 -9.63 -13.03
CA GLY A 346 8.28 -10.03 -12.01
C GLY A 346 6.85 -9.76 -12.44
N LEU A 347 6.03 -10.79 -12.41
CA LEU A 347 4.61 -10.77 -12.76
C LEU A 347 3.80 -11.01 -11.49
N ASP A 348 3.17 -9.97 -10.96
CA ASP A 348 2.41 -9.99 -9.72
C ASP A 348 0.91 -9.95 -9.92
N GLU A 349 0.16 -10.56 -9.00
CA GLU A 349 -1.31 -10.63 -9.06
C GLU A 349 -1.83 -11.19 -10.40
N VAL A 350 -1.10 -12.15 -10.99
CA VAL A 350 -1.49 -12.80 -12.26
C VAL A 350 -2.82 -13.56 -12.14
N ASP A 351 -3.32 -13.73 -10.92
CA ASP A 351 -4.68 -14.18 -10.61
C ASP A 351 -5.76 -13.41 -11.38
N GLN A 352 -5.54 -12.12 -11.67
CA GLN A 352 -6.47 -11.33 -12.48
C GLN A 352 -6.62 -11.89 -13.89
N VAL A 353 -5.53 -12.39 -14.48
CA VAL A 353 -5.54 -12.96 -15.82
C VAL A 353 -6.35 -14.25 -15.85
N PHE A 354 -6.34 -15.03 -14.76
CA PHE A 354 -7.15 -16.25 -14.68
C PHE A 354 -8.62 -15.94 -14.96
N LYS A 355 -9.20 -14.86 -14.42
CA LYS A 355 -10.60 -14.48 -14.66
C LYS A 355 -11.00 -14.37 -16.15
N HIS A 356 -10.04 -14.33 -17.06
CA HIS A 356 -10.20 -14.36 -18.51
C HIS A 356 -9.57 -15.63 -19.12
N PRO A 357 -10.29 -16.78 -19.18
CA PRO A 357 -9.72 -18.09 -19.53
C PRO A 357 -8.99 -18.14 -20.87
N GLU A 358 -9.49 -17.45 -21.89
CA GLU A 358 -8.88 -17.40 -23.22
C GLU A 358 -7.51 -16.69 -23.18
N ILE A 359 -7.45 -15.54 -22.49
CA ILE A 359 -6.19 -14.79 -22.30
C ILE A 359 -5.22 -15.61 -21.44
N ALA A 360 -5.71 -16.21 -20.35
CA ALA A 360 -4.90 -17.04 -19.47
C ALA A 360 -4.23 -18.19 -20.23
N ALA A 361 -5.00 -18.97 -20.99
CA ALA A 361 -4.46 -20.10 -21.75
C ALA A 361 -3.32 -19.69 -22.68
N ASP A 362 -3.53 -18.61 -23.44
CA ASP A 362 -2.57 -18.16 -24.43
C ASP A 362 -1.36 -17.41 -23.83
N PHE A 363 -1.58 -16.55 -22.84
CA PHE A 363 -0.50 -15.80 -22.18
C PHE A 363 0.42 -16.71 -21.38
N PHE A 364 -0.13 -17.60 -20.56
CA PHE A 364 0.69 -18.51 -19.78
C PHE A 364 1.39 -19.56 -20.68
N GLY A 365 0.73 -20.00 -21.76
CA GLY A 365 1.35 -20.80 -22.81
C GLY A 365 2.54 -20.09 -23.48
N LEU A 366 2.42 -18.78 -23.70
CA LEU A 366 3.49 -17.94 -24.24
C LEU A 366 4.71 -17.88 -23.31
N LEU A 367 4.51 -17.60 -22.02
CA LEU A 367 5.60 -17.56 -21.03
C LEU A 367 6.34 -18.89 -20.93
N ARG A 368 5.59 -20.01 -20.96
CA ARG A 368 6.18 -21.36 -21.02
C ARG A 368 7.02 -21.55 -22.28
N ALA A 369 6.50 -21.15 -23.44
CA ALA A 369 7.21 -21.29 -24.72
C ALA A 369 8.52 -20.49 -24.73
N TRP A 370 8.54 -19.29 -24.13
CA TRP A 370 9.75 -18.49 -23.98
C TRP A 370 10.80 -19.18 -23.09
N HIS A 371 10.39 -19.71 -21.94
CA HIS A 371 11.30 -20.45 -21.06
C HIS A 371 11.89 -21.70 -21.75
N GLU A 372 11.07 -22.46 -22.48
CA GLU A 372 11.54 -23.64 -23.22
C GLU A 372 12.48 -23.26 -24.37
N ARG A 373 12.17 -22.18 -25.12
CA ARG A 373 13.02 -21.68 -26.20
C ARG A 373 14.41 -21.28 -25.70
N ALA A 374 14.48 -20.65 -24.53
CA ALA A 374 15.72 -20.20 -23.92
C ALA A 374 16.73 -21.33 -23.61
N LYS A 375 16.31 -22.60 -23.62
CA LYS A 375 17.24 -23.74 -23.53
C LYS A 375 18.23 -23.79 -24.71
N ASN A 376 17.78 -23.39 -25.89
CA ASN A 376 18.53 -23.49 -27.14
C ASN A 376 18.93 -22.12 -27.72
N ASP A 377 18.25 -21.05 -27.34
CA ASP A 377 18.45 -19.70 -27.88
C ASP A 377 19.16 -18.79 -26.86
N VAL A 378 20.31 -18.24 -27.26
CA VAL A 378 21.18 -17.44 -26.39
C VAL A 378 20.56 -16.10 -26.01
N ASP A 379 19.77 -15.47 -26.90
CA ASP A 379 19.13 -14.20 -26.58
C ASP A 379 18.00 -14.40 -25.57
N TRP A 380 17.25 -15.50 -25.68
CA TRP A 380 16.20 -15.82 -24.71
C TRP A 380 16.74 -16.23 -23.34
N LYS A 381 18.02 -16.66 -23.22
CA LYS A 381 18.67 -16.88 -21.91
C LYS A 381 18.79 -15.61 -21.07
N LYS A 382 18.74 -14.43 -21.69
CA LYS A 382 18.75 -13.14 -21.02
C LYS A 382 17.44 -12.86 -20.25
N LEU A 383 16.35 -13.58 -20.54
CA LEU A 383 15.06 -13.37 -19.89
C LEU A 383 14.89 -14.29 -18.68
N ALA A 384 14.74 -13.71 -17.50
CA ALA A 384 14.33 -14.38 -16.28
C ALA A 384 12.90 -13.96 -15.89
N LEU A 385 12.10 -14.91 -15.45
CA LEU A 385 10.69 -14.74 -15.09
C LEU A 385 10.46 -15.09 -13.62
N VAL A 386 9.79 -14.21 -12.88
CA VAL A 386 9.28 -14.49 -11.53
C VAL A 386 7.76 -14.31 -11.56
N ILE A 387 7.03 -15.41 -11.42
CA ILE A 387 5.56 -15.40 -11.47
C ILE A 387 5.02 -15.57 -10.05
N VAL A 388 4.26 -14.58 -9.59
CA VAL A 388 3.56 -14.61 -8.30
C VAL A 388 2.10 -14.89 -8.55
N HIS A 389 1.56 -15.90 -7.87
CA HIS A 389 0.13 -16.16 -7.93
C HIS A 389 -0.41 -16.70 -6.60
N SER A 390 -1.64 -16.31 -6.31
CA SER A 390 -2.49 -17.00 -5.35
C SER A 390 -3.12 -18.20 -6.05
N LYS A 391 -3.74 -19.12 -5.31
CA LYS A 391 -4.46 -20.26 -5.92
C LYS A 391 -5.96 -20.16 -5.67
N GLU A 392 -6.47 -18.97 -5.39
CA GLU A 392 -7.86 -18.72 -4.99
C GLU A 392 -8.84 -18.98 -6.14
N VAL A 393 -8.42 -18.77 -7.38
CA VAL A 393 -9.25 -18.99 -8.58
C VAL A 393 -8.58 -20.08 -9.43
N TYR A 394 -8.98 -21.34 -9.23
CA TYR A 394 -8.51 -22.43 -10.09
C TYR A 394 -9.26 -22.37 -11.42
N ILE A 395 -8.51 -22.14 -12.51
CA ILE A 395 -8.96 -22.42 -13.86
C ILE A 395 -8.10 -23.54 -14.38
N PRO A 396 -8.70 -24.63 -14.89
CA PRO A 396 -7.95 -25.73 -15.47
C PRO A 396 -7.27 -25.24 -16.74
N LEU A 397 -6.03 -24.78 -16.61
CA LEU A 397 -5.11 -24.65 -17.73
C LEU A 397 -4.68 -26.05 -18.17
N ASN A 398 -4.58 -26.28 -19.48
CA ASN A 398 -4.04 -27.53 -20.00
C ASN A 398 -2.64 -27.75 -19.40
N ILE A 399 -2.42 -28.93 -18.81
CA ILE A 399 -1.17 -29.31 -18.11
C ILE A 399 0.06 -29.04 -18.99
N ASN A 400 -0.05 -29.23 -20.31
CA ASN A 400 1.03 -29.06 -21.27
C ASN A 400 1.27 -27.60 -21.70
N GLN A 401 0.35 -26.69 -21.39
CA GLN A 401 0.44 -25.25 -21.73
C GLN A 401 0.76 -24.40 -20.51
N SER A 402 0.74 -24.98 -19.31
CA SER A 402 0.93 -24.25 -18.07
C SER A 402 2.42 -24.01 -17.77
N PRO A 403 2.86 -22.74 -17.56
CA PRO A 403 4.17 -22.42 -17.01
C PRO A 403 4.23 -22.84 -15.54
N PHE A 404 3.09 -23.12 -14.89
CA PHE A 404 3.01 -23.59 -13.51
C PHE A 404 3.44 -25.05 -13.30
N ASN A 405 3.95 -25.71 -14.34
CA ASN A 405 4.51 -27.06 -14.28
C ASN A 405 6.01 -27.11 -14.64
N VAL A 406 6.66 -25.96 -14.89
CA VAL A 406 8.08 -25.84 -15.23
C VAL A 406 8.76 -24.78 -14.37
N GLY A 407 10.09 -24.74 -14.35
CA GLY A 407 10.84 -23.83 -13.48
C GLY A 407 10.73 -24.19 -11.99
N VAL A 408 11.33 -23.36 -11.14
CA VAL A 408 11.50 -23.57 -9.70
C VAL A 408 10.23 -23.18 -8.94
N PRO A 409 9.52 -24.13 -8.30
CA PRO A 409 8.37 -23.82 -7.47
C PRO A 409 8.82 -23.37 -6.07
N ILE A 410 8.34 -22.21 -5.63
CA ILE A 410 8.56 -21.66 -4.29
C ILE A 410 7.19 -21.58 -3.60
N GLU A 411 6.92 -22.53 -2.71
CA GLU A 411 5.74 -22.48 -1.85
C GLU A 411 6.09 -21.82 -0.53
N LEU A 412 5.48 -20.67 -0.28
CA LEU A 412 5.84 -19.80 0.84
C LEU A 412 5.07 -20.21 2.10
N PRO A 413 5.75 -20.64 3.17
CA PRO A 413 5.08 -21.09 4.39
C PRO A 413 4.69 -19.92 5.31
N ASP A 414 3.84 -20.25 6.28
CA ASP A 414 3.62 -19.44 7.48
C ASP A 414 4.91 -19.34 8.32
N LEU A 415 4.98 -18.35 9.21
CA LEU A 415 6.10 -18.18 10.13
C LEU A 415 6.08 -19.27 11.20
N ASN A 416 7.24 -19.89 11.42
CA ASN A 416 7.41 -20.80 12.53
C ASN A 416 7.54 -20.05 13.87
N ARG A 417 7.56 -20.79 14.98
CA ARG A 417 7.62 -20.21 16.34
C ARG A 417 8.80 -19.26 16.56
N SER A 418 10.01 -19.60 16.10
CA SER A 418 11.18 -18.75 16.29
C SER A 418 11.10 -17.47 15.46
N GLN A 419 10.54 -17.55 14.26
CA GLN A 419 10.26 -16.38 13.41
C GLN A 419 9.17 -15.48 14.02
N VAL A 420 8.13 -16.05 14.63
CA VAL A 420 7.12 -15.26 15.37
C VAL A 420 7.75 -14.57 16.58
N GLN A 421 8.59 -15.25 17.36
CA GLN A 421 9.32 -14.65 18.48
C GLN A 421 10.23 -13.51 18.02
N HIS A 422 10.95 -13.70 16.91
CA HIS A 422 11.77 -12.65 16.32
C HIS A 422 10.90 -11.45 15.89
N LEU A 423 9.75 -11.69 15.26
CA LEU A 423 8.83 -10.63 14.89
C LEU A 423 8.29 -9.85 16.10
N ILE A 424 7.99 -10.54 17.21
CA ILE A 424 7.59 -9.90 18.47
C ILE A 424 8.69 -8.96 18.99
N GLN A 425 9.95 -9.40 18.96
CA GLN A 425 11.10 -8.59 19.37
C GLN A 425 11.27 -7.35 18.48
N LEU A 426 11.09 -7.50 17.16
CA LEU A 426 11.11 -6.37 16.22
C LEU A 426 10.04 -5.31 16.51
N HIS A 427 8.92 -5.70 17.15
CA HIS A 427 7.89 -4.77 17.60
C HIS A 427 8.18 -4.18 19.01
N GLY A 428 9.37 -4.41 19.57
CA GLY A 428 9.75 -3.89 20.89
C GLY A 428 9.01 -4.54 22.06
N LEU A 429 8.40 -5.72 21.84
CA LEU A 429 7.58 -6.40 22.84
C LEU A 429 8.39 -7.45 23.60
N ILE A 430 8.37 -7.36 24.94
CA ILE A 430 8.99 -8.34 25.83
C ILE A 430 7.90 -9.27 26.36
N TRP A 431 7.69 -10.40 25.69
CA TRP A 431 6.62 -11.35 26.01
C TRP A 431 7.15 -12.65 26.60
N THR A 432 6.34 -13.24 27.48
CA THR A 432 6.55 -14.61 27.99
C THR A 432 6.15 -15.65 26.95
N ASP A 433 6.70 -16.86 27.06
CA ASP A 433 6.31 -17.99 26.19
C ASP A 433 4.80 -18.22 26.17
N SER A 434 4.11 -18.05 27.31
CA SER A 434 2.65 -18.20 27.37
C SER A 434 1.92 -17.16 26.50
N GLN A 435 2.40 -15.92 26.43
CA GLN A 435 1.82 -14.89 25.58
C GLN A 435 2.07 -15.19 24.09
N VAL A 436 3.28 -15.65 23.75
CA VAL A 436 3.62 -16.08 22.39
C VAL A 436 2.70 -17.23 21.95
N GLU A 437 2.53 -18.25 22.80
CA GLU A 437 1.64 -19.39 22.52
C GLU A 437 0.18 -18.96 22.33
N LYS A 438 -0.33 -18.01 23.12
CA LYS A 438 -1.69 -17.49 22.95
C LYS A 438 -1.89 -16.84 21.57
N LEU A 439 -0.93 -16.04 21.12
CA LEU A 439 -1.00 -15.39 19.81
C LEU A 439 -0.88 -16.41 18.67
N ILE A 440 0.08 -17.34 18.75
CA ILE A 440 0.24 -18.42 17.76
C ILE A 440 -1.02 -19.29 17.70
N ASN A 441 -1.64 -19.61 18.82
CA ASN A 441 -2.90 -20.37 18.78
C ASN A 441 -4.01 -19.59 18.06
N LEU A 442 -4.10 -18.27 18.27
CA LEU A 442 -5.10 -17.42 17.63
C LEU A 442 -4.89 -17.31 16.12
N VAL A 443 -3.69 -16.95 15.65
CA VAL A 443 -3.46 -16.57 14.24
C VAL A 443 -2.46 -17.45 13.50
N ASP A 444 -1.93 -18.47 14.16
CA ASP A 444 -0.83 -19.32 13.69
C ASP A 444 0.39 -18.47 13.29
N GLY A 445 1.18 -18.93 12.33
CA GLY A 445 2.29 -18.19 11.72
C GLY A 445 1.90 -17.16 10.67
N HIS A 446 0.63 -16.77 10.54
CA HIS A 446 0.18 -15.94 9.41
C HIS A 446 0.80 -14.52 9.47
N PRO A 447 1.72 -14.13 8.55
CA PRO A 447 2.51 -12.89 8.66
C PRO A 447 1.67 -11.63 8.82
N TYR A 448 0.64 -11.43 7.98
CA TYR A 448 -0.23 -10.25 8.08
C TYR A 448 -1.02 -10.19 9.40
N LEU A 449 -1.67 -11.28 9.81
CA LEU A 449 -2.45 -11.30 11.06
C LEU A 449 -1.56 -11.06 12.29
N LEU A 450 -0.34 -11.64 12.29
CA LEU A 450 0.67 -11.38 13.30
C LEU A 450 1.09 -9.92 13.31
N ARG A 451 1.46 -9.36 12.15
CA ARG A 451 1.86 -7.95 12.02
C ARG A 451 0.77 -7.00 12.51
N VAL A 452 -0.51 -7.24 12.19
CA VAL A 452 -1.64 -6.46 12.71
C VAL A 452 -1.76 -6.56 14.23
N ALA A 453 -1.71 -7.76 14.81
CA ALA A 453 -1.75 -7.89 16.28
C ALA A 453 -0.59 -7.17 16.97
N LEU A 454 0.63 -7.43 16.49
CA LEU A 454 1.84 -6.91 17.11
C LEU A 454 1.94 -5.40 16.97
N TYR A 455 1.56 -4.85 15.82
CA TYR A 455 1.49 -3.41 15.58
C TYR A 455 0.54 -2.73 16.56
N GLU A 456 -0.69 -3.22 16.69
CA GLU A 456 -1.71 -2.61 17.57
C GLU A 456 -1.35 -2.74 19.06
N ILE A 457 -0.76 -3.86 19.46
CA ILE A 457 -0.32 -4.07 20.85
C ILE A 457 0.91 -3.23 21.17
N ALA A 458 1.91 -3.17 20.28
CA ALA A 458 3.11 -2.37 20.50
C ALA A 458 2.83 -0.86 20.56
N ARG A 459 1.79 -0.41 19.85
CA ARG A 459 1.26 0.96 19.96
C ARG A 459 0.44 1.22 21.23
N GLY A 460 0.17 0.20 22.04
CA GLY A 460 -0.66 0.31 23.24
C GLY A 460 -2.15 0.55 22.95
N ARG A 461 -2.63 0.27 21.72
CA ARG A 461 -4.05 0.44 21.36
C ARG A 461 -4.92 -0.68 21.92
N ILE A 462 -4.36 -1.88 22.07
CA ILE A 462 -5.07 -3.05 22.60
C ILE A 462 -4.12 -3.91 23.45
N THR A 463 -4.66 -4.64 24.42
CA THR A 463 -3.91 -5.68 25.15
C THR A 463 -4.08 -7.04 24.46
N LEU A 464 -3.14 -7.97 24.67
CA LEU A 464 -3.28 -9.33 24.12
C LEU A 464 -4.60 -10.00 24.56
N ASN A 465 -5.02 -9.84 25.82
CA ASN A 465 -6.27 -10.43 26.30
C ASN A 465 -7.48 -9.85 25.57
N ARG A 466 -7.54 -8.51 25.43
CA ARG A 466 -8.64 -7.87 24.70
C ARG A 466 -8.63 -8.26 23.23
N LEU A 467 -7.45 -8.39 22.61
CA LEU A 467 -7.31 -8.85 21.23
C LEU A 467 -7.85 -10.27 21.06
N LEU A 468 -7.54 -11.20 21.97
CA LEU A 468 -8.06 -12.57 21.94
C LEU A 468 -9.60 -12.62 22.01
N GLU A 469 -10.21 -11.69 22.75
CA GLU A 469 -11.68 -11.58 22.86
C GLU A 469 -12.33 -10.99 21.60
N THR A 470 -11.77 -9.90 21.06
CA THR A 470 -12.40 -9.14 19.97
C THR A 470 -12.00 -9.60 18.58
N ALA A 471 -10.85 -10.26 18.42
CA ALA A 471 -10.32 -10.73 17.13
C ALA A 471 -11.33 -11.49 16.26
N PRO A 472 -12.16 -12.42 16.78
CA PRO A 472 -13.13 -13.16 15.98
C PRO A 472 -14.47 -12.42 15.80
N THR A 473 -14.51 -11.09 15.94
CA THR A 473 -15.74 -10.28 15.87
C THR A 473 -15.60 -9.12 14.87
N GLU A 474 -16.71 -8.44 14.53
CA GLU A 474 -16.65 -7.22 13.69
C GLU A 474 -15.97 -6.03 14.38
N GLU A 475 -15.86 -6.05 15.71
CA GLU A 475 -15.10 -5.04 16.48
C GLU A 475 -13.58 -5.25 16.31
N GLY A 476 -13.15 -6.47 15.98
CA GLY A 476 -11.75 -6.84 15.88
C GLY A 476 -11.03 -6.26 14.67
N PHE A 477 -9.71 -6.09 14.78
CA PHE A 477 -8.83 -5.59 13.72
C PHE A 477 -8.72 -6.52 12.49
N TYR A 478 -9.33 -7.70 12.54
CA TYR A 478 -9.34 -8.65 11.43
C TYR A 478 -10.66 -8.67 10.64
N SER A 479 -11.63 -7.82 10.99
CA SER A 479 -12.99 -7.88 10.45
C SER A 479 -13.05 -7.82 8.92
N GLU A 480 -12.29 -6.91 8.29
CA GLU A 480 -12.23 -6.81 6.82
C GLU A 480 -11.68 -8.09 6.18
N HIS A 481 -10.56 -8.59 6.70
CA HIS A 481 -9.94 -9.84 6.24
C HIS A 481 -10.90 -11.03 6.33
N LEU A 482 -11.58 -11.16 7.47
CA LEU A 482 -12.51 -12.24 7.74
C LEU A 482 -13.78 -12.13 6.90
N ARG A 483 -14.32 -10.92 6.72
CA ARG A 483 -15.51 -10.66 5.89
C ARG A 483 -15.24 -10.99 4.42
N ARG A 484 -14.07 -10.63 3.89
CA ARG A 484 -13.67 -10.99 2.53
C ARG A 484 -13.67 -12.51 2.32
N HIS A 485 -13.06 -13.26 3.23
CA HIS A 485 -13.09 -14.73 3.16
C HIS A 485 -14.50 -15.29 3.27
N LEU A 486 -15.36 -14.71 4.11
CA LEU A 486 -16.77 -15.11 4.22
C LEU A 486 -17.51 -14.91 2.90
N LEU A 487 -17.37 -13.75 2.26
CA LEU A 487 -17.98 -13.46 0.96
C LEU A 487 -17.51 -14.45 -0.11
N ASN A 488 -16.20 -14.68 -0.21
CA ASN A 488 -15.63 -15.65 -1.17
C ASN A 488 -16.16 -17.08 -0.94
N LEU A 489 -16.34 -17.49 0.31
CA LEU A 489 -16.92 -18.81 0.63
C LEU A 489 -18.40 -18.88 0.25
N GLN A 490 -19.16 -17.79 0.40
CA GLN A 490 -20.59 -17.73 0.09
C GLN A 490 -20.88 -17.83 -1.43
N GLU A 491 -19.89 -17.58 -2.28
CA GLU A 491 -20.01 -17.74 -3.74
C GLU A 491 -19.97 -19.20 -4.22
N ASP A 492 -19.49 -20.15 -3.40
CA ASP A 492 -19.35 -21.56 -3.74
C ASP A 492 -19.97 -22.45 -2.65
N GLU A 493 -21.21 -22.91 -2.87
CA GLU A 493 -21.98 -23.69 -1.88
C GLU A 493 -21.29 -24.99 -1.46
N GLU A 494 -20.63 -25.68 -2.40
CA GLU A 494 -19.91 -26.93 -2.11
C GLU A 494 -18.69 -26.66 -1.23
N LEU A 495 -17.95 -25.60 -1.54
CA LEU A 495 -16.78 -25.18 -0.77
C LEU A 495 -17.19 -24.71 0.64
N LEU A 496 -18.29 -23.98 0.75
CA LEU A 496 -18.87 -23.56 2.03
C LEU A 496 -19.27 -24.78 2.88
N ALA A 497 -19.97 -25.76 2.28
CA ALA A 497 -20.36 -26.99 2.96
C ALA A 497 -19.14 -27.80 3.41
N ALA A 498 -18.10 -27.88 2.57
CA ALA A 498 -16.83 -28.49 2.94
C ALA A 498 -16.20 -27.78 4.15
N PHE A 499 -16.12 -26.45 4.14
CA PHE A 499 -15.52 -25.70 5.24
C PHE A 499 -16.34 -25.82 6.54
N LYS A 500 -17.67 -25.82 6.47
CA LYS A 500 -18.54 -26.11 7.63
C LYS A 500 -18.20 -27.46 8.26
N ARG A 501 -17.93 -28.51 7.47
CA ARG A 501 -17.49 -29.81 8.02
C ARG A 501 -16.15 -29.72 8.75
N VAL A 502 -15.21 -28.93 8.22
CA VAL A 502 -13.90 -28.69 8.87
C VAL A 502 -14.07 -27.97 10.21
N LEU A 503 -15.02 -27.05 10.31
CA LEU A 503 -15.29 -26.27 11.53
C LEU A 503 -16.06 -27.06 12.60
N ALA A 504 -16.87 -28.05 12.19
CA ALA A 504 -17.76 -28.80 13.08
C ALA A 504 -17.06 -29.78 14.04
N VAL A 505 -15.81 -30.17 13.74
CA VAL A 505 -15.08 -31.16 14.54
C VAL A 505 -13.66 -30.68 14.84
N ALA A 506 -13.16 -31.06 16.02
CA ALA A 506 -11.78 -30.73 16.40
C ALA A 506 -10.73 -31.63 15.71
N GLN A 507 -11.16 -32.75 15.12
CA GLN A 507 -10.28 -33.69 14.43
C GLN A 507 -10.12 -33.33 12.95
N PRO A 508 -9.01 -33.74 12.30
CA PRO A 508 -8.82 -33.53 10.87
C PRO A 508 -9.93 -34.18 10.05
N VAL A 509 -10.43 -33.45 9.05
CA VAL A 509 -11.55 -33.90 8.20
C VAL A 509 -11.07 -34.11 6.77
N ASP A 510 -11.43 -35.24 6.17
CA ASP A 510 -11.32 -35.39 4.72
C ASP A 510 -12.52 -34.71 4.04
N VAL A 511 -12.23 -33.65 3.29
CA VAL A 511 -13.24 -32.89 2.51
C VAL A 511 -13.13 -33.16 1.01
N GLY A 512 -12.30 -34.12 0.60
CA GLY A 512 -11.95 -34.40 -0.78
C GLY A 512 -10.89 -33.46 -1.35
N ASN A 513 -10.16 -33.94 -2.36
CA ASN A 513 -8.99 -33.26 -2.92
C ASN A 513 -9.29 -31.85 -3.44
N THR A 514 -10.40 -31.69 -4.17
CA THR A 514 -10.76 -30.40 -4.79
C THR A 514 -11.05 -29.33 -3.74
N ALA A 515 -11.88 -29.64 -2.75
CA ALA A 515 -12.21 -28.70 -1.68
C ALA A 515 -11.01 -28.43 -0.77
N ALA A 516 -10.25 -29.47 -0.40
CA ALA A 516 -9.03 -29.32 0.41
C ALA A 516 -8.02 -28.39 -0.28
N PHE A 517 -7.85 -28.55 -1.60
CA PHE A 517 -6.98 -27.71 -2.39
C PHE A 517 -7.46 -26.26 -2.46
N LYS A 518 -8.75 -26.01 -2.74
CA LYS A 518 -9.33 -24.66 -2.80
C LYS A 518 -9.20 -23.96 -1.44
N LEU A 519 -9.63 -24.60 -0.35
CA LEU A 519 -9.55 -24.04 1.00
C LEU A 519 -8.12 -23.75 1.43
N ARG A 520 -7.17 -24.64 1.12
CA ARG A 520 -5.73 -24.41 1.40
C ARG A 520 -5.21 -23.23 0.59
N SER A 521 -5.66 -23.09 -0.65
CA SER A 521 -5.23 -22.02 -1.55
C SER A 521 -5.75 -20.65 -1.14
N MET A 522 -6.91 -20.61 -0.49
CA MET A 522 -7.45 -19.42 0.20
C MET A 522 -6.77 -19.16 1.56
N GLY A 523 -5.89 -20.04 2.02
CA GLY A 523 -5.26 -19.91 3.34
C GLY A 523 -6.21 -20.14 4.51
N LEU A 524 -7.31 -20.88 4.34
CA LEU A 524 -8.29 -21.15 5.41
C LEU A 524 -8.01 -22.43 6.20
N VAL A 525 -7.28 -23.37 5.59
CA VAL A 525 -6.99 -24.68 6.17
C VAL A 525 -5.54 -25.12 5.94
N LYS A 526 -5.05 -26.01 6.79
CA LYS A 526 -3.77 -26.72 6.62
C LYS A 526 -4.00 -28.23 6.54
N LEU A 527 -3.11 -28.92 5.81
CA LEU A 527 -3.16 -30.36 5.65
C LEU A 527 -2.57 -31.07 6.88
N ARG A 528 -3.20 -32.18 7.25
CA ARG A 528 -2.67 -33.17 8.18
C ARG A 528 -2.94 -34.55 7.59
N GLY A 529 -1.91 -35.12 6.94
CA GLY A 529 -2.10 -36.26 6.05
C GLY A 529 -3.00 -35.89 4.87
N ASN A 530 -4.02 -36.71 4.60
CA ASN A 530 -5.02 -36.45 3.56
C ASN A 530 -6.20 -35.60 4.04
N SER A 531 -6.23 -35.25 5.33
CA SER A 531 -7.30 -34.47 5.94
C SER A 531 -6.88 -33.01 6.14
N VAL A 532 -7.83 -32.14 6.42
CA VAL A 532 -7.62 -30.71 6.69
C VAL A 532 -8.10 -30.32 8.07
N ILE A 533 -7.48 -29.27 8.63
CA ILE A 533 -7.93 -28.58 9.85
C ILE A 533 -7.95 -27.07 9.57
N PRO A 534 -8.72 -26.26 10.32
CA PRO A 534 -8.62 -24.80 10.22
C PRO A 534 -7.16 -24.34 10.37
N LEU A 535 -6.77 -23.32 9.61
CA LEU A 535 -5.40 -22.79 9.69
C LEU A 535 -5.08 -22.36 11.12
N CYS A 536 -5.95 -21.53 11.70
CA CYS A 536 -5.79 -20.93 13.02
C CYS A 536 -7.12 -20.87 13.77
N ASP A 537 -7.05 -20.61 15.09
CA ASP A 537 -8.25 -20.58 15.94
C ASP A 537 -9.15 -19.38 15.64
N LEU A 538 -8.59 -18.26 15.19
CA LEU A 538 -9.35 -17.10 14.73
C LEU A 538 -10.41 -17.50 13.69
N TYR A 539 -10.03 -18.29 12.69
CA TYR A 539 -10.94 -18.75 11.66
C TYR A 539 -11.98 -19.71 12.23
N ARG A 540 -11.56 -20.65 13.09
CA ARG A 540 -12.49 -21.55 13.77
C ARG A 540 -13.57 -20.78 14.53
N GLN A 541 -13.17 -19.76 15.29
CA GLN A 541 -14.08 -18.96 16.10
C GLN A 541 -15.01 -18.09 15.24
N TYR A 542 -14.46 -17.28 14.33
CA TYR A 542 -15.25 -16.35 13.53
C TYR A 542 -16.22 -17.09 12.59
N PHE A 543 -15.71 -18.01 11.77
CA PHE A 543 -16.56 -18.71 10.81
C PHE A 543 -17.51 -19.71 11.49
N GLY A 544 -17.11 -20.31 12.61
CA GLY A 544 -18.00 -21.18 13.39
C GLY A 544 -19.26 -20.44 13.87
N ASP A 545 -19.11 -19.19 14.32
CA ASP A 545 -20.24 -18.33 14.68
C ASP A 545 -21.07 -17.93 13.46
N ARG A 546 -20.43 -17.33 12.44
CA ARG A 546 -21.12 -16.80 11.25
C ARG A 546 -21.83 -17.85 10.40
N LEU A 547 -21.34 -19.08 10.43
CA LEU A 547 -21.87 -20.18 9.62
C LEU A 547 -22.80 -21.11 10.39
N GLY A 548 -23.03 -20.85 11.69
CA GLY A 548 -23.94 -21.63 12.54
C GLY A 548 -23.45 -23.05 12.81
N VAL A 549 -22.14 -23.22 13.05
CA VAL A 549 -21.47 -24.53 13.19
C VAL A 549 -21.10 -24.84 14.65
N ARG A 550 -21.46 -23.98 15.60
CA ARG A 550 -21.18 -24.16 17.03
C ARG A 550 -22.22 -25.01 17.75
#